data_AF-A0AAD4AI83-F1
#
_entry.id   AF-A0AAD4AI83-F1
#
_cell.length_a   1.000
_cell.length_b   1.000
_cell.length_c   1.000
_cell.angle_alpha   90.00
_cell.angle_beta   90.00
_cell.angle_gamma   90.00
#
_symmetry.space_group_name_H-M   'P 1'
#
loop_
_entity.id
_entity.type
_entity.pdbx_description
1 polymer ?
#
loop_
_entity_poly.entity_id
_entity_poly.type
_entity_poly.pdbx_seq_one_letter_code
_entity_poly.pdbx_strand_id
1 'polypeptide(L)' 'MRTQLNVSVAFACEVAGLSRSVFYYKHKRQSDDEVIDALLALAERHQRWGLPKLFKRLRNKGKPWNKKRVERV' A
#
# COMPACT_ATOMS: atom_id res chain seq x y z
N MET A 1 4.50 5.29 -32.87
CA MET A 1 4.67 3.82 -33.02
C MET A 1 5.60 3.32 -31.91
N ARG A 2 5.20 2.33 -31.11
CA ARG A 2 6.10 1.70 -30.12
C ARG A 2 6.71 0.46 -30.77
N THR A 3 7.99 0.54 -31.13
CA THR A 3 8.76 -0.60 -31.63
C THR A 3 9.12 -1.50 -30.45
N GLN A 4 8.51 -2.68 -30.36
CA GLN A 4 8.97 -3.71 -29.44
C GLN A 4 10.19 -4.39 -30.05
N LEU A 5 11.38 -4.04 -29.57
CA LEU A 5 12.62 -4.71 -29.93
C LEU A 5 12.71 -6.01 -29.12
N ASN A 6 12.92 -7.14 -29.78
CA ASN A 6 13.10 -8.44 -29.14
C ASN A 6 14.53 -8.56 -28.58
N VAL A 7 14.81 -7.82 -27.51
CA VAL A 7 16.13 -7.78 -26.85
C VAL A 7 16.10 -8.53 -25.52
N SER A 8 17.25 -9.03 -25.09
CA SER A 8 17.38 -9.63 -23.76
C SER A 8 17.17 -8.58 -22.68
N VAL A 9 16.59 -8.99 -21.54
CA VAL A 9 16.41 -8.09 -20.38
C VAL A 9 17.75 -7.52 -19.91
N ALA A 10 18.84 -8.28 -20.05
CA ALA A 10 20.18 -7.82 -19.68
C ALA A 10 20.61 -6.63 -20.54
N PHE A 11 20.50 -6.74 -21.87
CA PHE A 11 20.85 -5.66 -22.79
C PHE A 11 19.96 -4.43 -22.58
N ALA A 12 18.65 -4.64 -22.38
CA ALA A 12 17.72 -3.56 -22.10
C ALA A 12 18.07 -2.82 -20.79
N CYS A 13 18.46 -3.54 -19.74
CA CYS A 13 18.87 -2.93 -18.47
C CYS A 13 20.19 -2.15 -18.60
N GLU A 14 21.16 -2.68 -19.35
CA GLU A 14 22.44 -2.01 -19.62
C GLU A 14 22.25 -0.68 -20.35
N VAL A 15 21.49 -0.69 -21.44
CA VAL A 15 21.17 0.52 -22.21
C VAL A 15 20.36 1.52 -21.37
N ALA A 16 19.47 1.04 -20.50
CA ALA A 16 18.67 1.89 -19.62
C ALA A 16 19.43 2.40 -18.38
N GLY A 17 20.68 1.95 -18.14
CA GLY A 17 21.42 2.28 -16.91
C GLY A 17 20.79 1.71 -15.64
N LEU A 18 19.98 0.66 -15.76
CA LEU A 18 19.29 0.01 -14.64
C LEU A 18 20.02 -1.27 -14.25
N SER A 19 20.05 -1.57 -12.95
CA SER A 19 20.43 -2.91 -12.52
C SER A 19 19.30 -3.89 -12.79
N ARG A 20 19.66 -5.15 -13.09
CA ARG A 20 18.68 -6.23 -13.27
C ARG A 20 17.82 -6.43 -12.02
N SER A 21 18.37 -6.23 -10.83
CA SER A 21 17.63 -6.36 -9.56
C SER A 21 16.53 -5.31 -9.42
N VAL A 22 16.78 -4.06 -9.83
CA VAL A 22 15.77 -3.00 -9.86
C VAL A 22 14.69 -3.31 -10.88
N PHE A 23 15.06 -3.83 -12.06
CA PHE A 23 14.10 -4.23 -13.08
C PHE A 23 13.13 -5.32 -12.58
N TYR A 24 13.62 -6.32 -11.83
CA TYR A 24 12.78 -7.38 -11.28
C TYR A 24 12.09 -7.01 -9.96
N TYR A 25 12.46 -5.90 -9.33
CA TYR A 25 11.88 -5.50 -8.07
C TYR A 25 10.39 -5.20 -8.22
N LYS A 26 9.56 -6.00 -7.54
CA LYS A 26 8.12 -5.75 -7.41
C LYS A 26 7.81 -5.41 -5.96
N HIS A 27 7.44 -4.17 -5.71
CA HIS A 27 7.00 -3.74 -4.38
C HIS A 27 5.68 -4.44 -4.02
N LYS A 28 5.71 -5.41 -3.11
CA LYS A 28 4.49 -6.03 -2.55
C LYS A 28 4.02 -5.22 -1.35
N ARG A 29 2.98 -4.38 -1.52
CA ARG A 29 2.27 -3.77 -0.38
C ARG A 29 1.35 -4.80 0.26
N GLN A 30 1.25 -4.77 1.58
CA GLN A 30 0.14 -5.43 2.27
C GLN A 30 -1.16 -4.72 1.87
N SER A 31 -2.24 -5.47 1.74
CA SER A 31 -3.55 -4.89 1.46
C SER A 31 -4.01 -4.01 2.63
N ASP A 32 -4.72 -2.94 2.32
CA ASP A 32 -5.36 -2.07 3.31
C ASP A 32 -6.81 -2.52 3.62
N ASP A 33 -7.31 -3.59 2.98
CA ASP A 33 -8.68 -4.11 3.15
C ASP A 33 -9.07 -4.30 4.62
N GLU A 34 -8.22 -4.95 5.42
CA GLU A 34 -8.50 -5.16 6.85
C GLU A 34 -8.66 -3.85 7.64
N VAL A 35 -7.96 -2.80 7.23
CA VAL A 35 -8.03 -1.48 7.86
C VAL A 35 -9.31 -0.77 7.44
N ILE A 36 -9.68 -0.89 6.16
CA ILE A 36 -10.93 -0.37 5.60
C ILE A 36 -12.12 -1.00 6.33
N ASP A 37 -12.19 -2.33 6.39
CA ASP A 37 -13.30 -3.05 7.02
C ASP A 37 -13.47 -2.64 8.49
N ALA A 38 -12.37 -2.54 9.23
CA ALA A 38 -12.41 -2.17 10.64
C ALA A 38 -12.76 -0.70 10.87
N LEU A 39 -12.34 0.20 9.96
CA LEU A 39 -12.72 1.61 10.00
C LEU A 39 -14.18 1.81 9.66
N LEU A 40 -14.67 1.16 8.59
CA LEU A 40 -16.08 1.20 8.18
C LEU A 40 -16.99 0.70 9.30
N ALA A 41 -16.69 -0.46 9.87
CA ALA A 41 -17.46 -1.02 10.99
C ALA A 41 -17.48 -0.11 12.24
N LEU A 42 -16.45 0.72 12.44
CA LEU A 42 -16.44 1.72 13.51
C LEU A 42 -17.14 3.02 13.12
N ALA A 43 -17.02 3.45 11.87
CA ALA A 43 -17.67 4.65 11.34
C ALA A 43 -19.19 4.49 11.35
N GLU A 44 -19.70 3.33 10.94
CA GLU A 44 -21.13 2.99 11.01
C GLU A 44 -21.66 3.06 12.44
N ARG A 45 -20.91 2.55 13.41
CA ARG A 45 -21.30 2.57 14.83
C ARG A 45 -21.17 3.95 15.47
N HIS A 46 -20.27 4.80 14.96
CA HIS A 46 -19.88 6.05 15.58
C HIS A 46 -19.74 7.18 14.55
N GLN A 47 -20.83 7.49 13.84
CA GLN A 47 -20.83 8.45 12.72
C GLN A 47 -20.39 9.89 13.08
N ARG A 48 -20.47 10.27 14.37
CA ARG A 48 -19.99 11.58 14.86
C ARG A 48 -18.49 11.62 15.17
N TRP A 49 -17.80 10.49 15.13
CA TRP A 49 -16.39 10.41 15.53
C TRP A 49 -15.49 10.63 14.32
N GLY A 50 -14.59 11.61 14.43
CA GLY A 50 -13.51 11.78 13.47
C GLY A 50 -12.40 10.73 13.63
N LEU A 51 -11.52 10.67 12.62
CA LEU A 51 -10.41 9.72 12.53
C LEU A 51 -9.54 9.60 13.81
N PRO A 52 -9.19 10.69 14.54
CA PRO A 52 -8.40 10.55 15.76
C PRO A 52 -9.06 9.70 16.85
N LYS A 53 -10.39 9.75 16.96
CA LYS A 53 -11.15 8.93 17.93
C LYS A 53 -11.26 7.49 17.44
N LEU A 54 -11.52 7.29 16.14
CA LEU A 54 -11.56 5.96 15.53
C LEU A 54 -10.21 5.24 15.65
N PHE A 55 -9.10 5.92 15.37
CA PHE A 55 -7.75 5.38 15.51
C PHE A 55 -7.43 4.97 16.96
N LYS A 56 -7.75 5.82 17.94
CA LYS A 56 -7.61 5.47 19.36
C LYS A 56 -8.42 4.22 19.72
N ARG A 57 -9.65 4.11 19.21
CA ARG A 57 -10.49 2.92 19.43
C ARG A 57 -9.91 1.66 18.79
N LEU A 58 -9.35 1.76 17.59
CA LEU A 58 -8.64 0.66 16.92
C LEU A 58 -7.42 0.19 17.72
N ARG A 59 -6.63 1.13 18.25
CA ARG A 59 -5.49 0.81 19.13
C ARG A 59 -5.94 0.10 20.41
N ASN A 60 -7.03 0.56 21.03
CA ASN A 60 -7.59 -0.08 22.22
C ASN A 60 -8.16 -1.48 21.93
N LYS A 61 -8.59 -1.76 20.69
CA LYS A 61 -8.96 -3.11 20.22
C LYS A 61 -7.75 -3.99 19.90
N GLY A 62 -6.53 -3.56 20.21
CA GLY A 62 -5.30 -4.32 19.99
C GLY A 62 -4.80 -4.33 18.55
N LYS A 63 -5.33 -3.49 17.65
CA LYS A 63 -4.83 -3.43 16.26
C LYS A 63 -3.48 -2.69 16.22
N PRO A 64 -2.37 -3.32 15.79
CA PRO A 64 -1.03 -2.72 15.78
C PRO A 64 -0.76 -1.92 14.50
N TRP A 65 -1.79 -1.38 13.84
CA TRP A 65 -1.61 -0.66 12.59
C TRP A 65 -0.93 0.69 12.82
N ASN A 66 0.08 0.97 11.99
CA ASN A 66 0.73 2.27 11.96
C ASN A 66 -0.30 3.35 11.61
N LYS A 67 -0.21 4.52 12.26
CA LYS A 67 -1.06 5.68 11.98
C LYS A 67 -1.06 6.04 10.49
N LYS A 68 0.12 6.04 9.85
CA LYS A 68 0.25 6.28 8.39
C LYS A 68 -0.48 5.25 7.52
N ARG A 69 -0.77 4.05 8.05
CA ARG A 69 -1.56 3.03 7.34
C ARG A 69 -3.05 3.30 7.45
N VAL A 70 -3.50 3.79 8.59
CA VAL A 70 -4.90 4.12 8.84
C VAL A 70 -5.31 5.43 8.16
N GLU A 71 -4.42 6.40 8.05
CA GLU A 71 -4.70 7.68 7.37
C GLU A 71 -4.65 7.60 5.84
N ARG A 72 -4.19 6.47 5.28
CA ARG A 72 -4.11 6.26 3.83
C ARG A 72 -5.45 5.89 3.19
N VAL A 73 -6.37 5.39 3.99
CA VAL A 73 -7.73 4.96 3.62
C VAL A 73 -8.74 5.96 4.14
#